data_AF-A0A972P8N5-F1
#
_entry.id   AF-A0A972P8N5-F1
#
_cell.length_a   1.000
_cell.length_b   1.000
_cell.length_c   1.000
_cell.angle_alpha   90.00
_cell.angle_beta   90.00
_cell.angle_gamma   90.00
#
_symmetry.space_group_name_H-M   'P 1'
#
loop_
_entity.id
_entity.type
_entity.pdbx_description
1 polymer ?
#
loop_
_entity_poly.entity_id
_entity_poly.type
_entity_poly.pdbx_seq_one_letter_code
_entity_poly.pdbx_strand_id
1 'polypeptide(L)'
;MYGYRRTISFCLTALALLAFSGCYTASTIEVKDRIVGVRSGRFVVIDGKLGADYPYSYDRVWTAAEKTMAQIKATDVVPDRGIASGSIKGRVSGDEVMIMIDYISRDRTSVSVLVGLIGDTLGTRLIHERIEDNLKKSTP
;
A
#
# COMPACT_ATOMS: atom_id res chain seq x y z
N MET A 1 58.42 20.99 -5.55
CA MET A 1 57.43 19.99 -6.04
C MET A 1 56.51 19.39 -4.95
N TYR A 2 56.35 20.01 -3.76
CA TYR A 2 55.45 19.51 -2.70
C TYR A 2 54.06 20.18 -2.63
N GLY A 3 53.92 21.40 -3.18
CA GLY A 3 52.66 22.15 -3.17
C GLY A 3 51.59 21.57 -4.10
N TYR A 4 51.97 21.24 -5.34
CA TYR A 4 51.05 20.70 -6.35
C TYR A 4 50.44 19.35 -5.93
N ARG A 5 51.21 18.51 -5.23
CA ARG A 5 50.75 17.22 -4.70
C ARG A 5 49.76 17.37 -3.54
N ARG A 6 49.88 18.41 -2.71
CA ARG A 6 48.88 18.75 -1.67
C ARG A 6 47.61 19.31 -2.27
N THR A 7 47.71 20.16 -3.30
CA THR A 7 46.54 20.73 -3.97
C THR A 7 45.76 19.69 -4.76
N ILE A 8 46.43 18.77 -5.46
CA ILE A 8 45.78 17.63 -6.13
C ILE A 8 45.08 16.72 -5.12
N SER A 9 45.75 16.42 -4.00
CA SER A 9 45.15 15.59 -2.95
C SER A 9 43.90 16.28 -2.36
N PHE A 10 43.94 17.59 -2.14
CA PHE A 10 42.78 18.35 -1.66
C PHE A 10 41.61 18.36 -2.66
N CYS A 11 41.90 18.51 -3.96
CA CYS A 11 40.87 18.44 -5.00
C CYS A 11 40.27 17.03 -5.13
N LEU A 12 41.07 15.97 -5.00
CA LEU A 12 40.60 14.58 -5.03
C LEU A 12 39.71 14.26 -3.82
N THR A 13 40.07 14.72 -2.63
CA THR A 13 39.24 14.54 -1.43
C THR A 13 37.94 15.34 -1.50
N ALA A 14 37.99 16.56 -2.05
CA ALA A 14 36.79 17.38 -2.27
C ALA A 14 35.84 16.77 -3.32
N LEU A 15 36.37 16.19 -4.40
CA LEU A 15 35.58 15.50 -5.43
C LEU A 15 34.97 14.19 -4.89
N ALA A 16 35.69 13.47 -4.02
CA ALA A 16 35.16 12.29 -3.35
C ALA A 16 34.02 12.62 -2.38
N LEU A 17 34.14 13.71 -1.60
CA LEU A 17 33.08 14.18 -0.71
C LEU A 17 31.82 14.61 -1.48
N LEU A 18 31.98 15.20 -2.67
CA LEU A 18 30.88 15.57 -3.58
C LEU A 18 30.22 14.35 -4.23
N ALA A 19 30.95 13.25 -4.45
CA ALA A 19 30.39 12.01 -4.96
C ALA A 19 29.57 11.26 -3.89
N PHE A 20 29.93 11.37 -2.61
CA PHE A 20 29.18 10.74 -1.51
C PHE A 20 27.90 11.49 -1.10
N SER A 21 27.77 12.78 -1.40
CA SER A 21 26.49 13.51 -1.20
C SER A 21 25.43 13.18 -2.26
N GLY A 22 25.78 12.43 -3.32
CA GLY A 22 24.88 12.00 -4.38
C GLY A 22 24.22 10.62 -4.20
N CYS A 23 24.59 9.83 -3.19
CA CYS A 23 24.09 8.46 -3.03
C CYS A 23 22.73 8.32 -2.31
N TYR A 24 21.97 9.40 -2.16
CA TYR A 24 20.61 9.37 -1.59
C TYR A 24 19.53 9.73 -2.63
N THR A 25 19.65 9.30 -3.88
CA THR A 25 18.55 9.40 -4.86
C THR A 25 18.56 8.22 -5.85
N ALA A 26 18.30 7.00 -5.37
CA ALA A 26 17.87 5.91 -6.25
C ALA A 26 17.11 4.78 -5.52
N SER A 27 16.64 5.00 -4.29
CA SER A 27 15.65 4.13 -3.64
C SER A 27 14.23 4.68 -3.74
N THR A 28 13.94 5.43 -4.80
CA THR A 28 12.58 5.80 -5.16
C THR A 28 12.27 5.14 -6.49
N ILE A 29 11.64 3.98 -6.40
CA ILE A 29 10.88 3.42 -7.50
C ILE A 29 9.91 4.52 -7.91
N GLU A 30 10.12 5.11 -9.08
CA GLU A 30 9.19 6.07 -9.66
C GLU A 30 7.89 5.35 -10.03
N VAL A 31 7.04 5.15 -9.03
CA VAL A 31 5.60 5.05 -9.24
C VAL A 31 5.07 6.44 -8.91
N LYS A 32 5.10 7.31 -9.93
CA LYS A 32 4.24 8.48 -10.11
C LYS A 32 3.56 8.98 -8.82
N ASP A 33 4.19 9.94 -8.16
CA ASP A 33 3.55 10.85 -7.20
C ASP A 33 2.82 10.19 -6.01
N ARG A 34 3.32 9.07 -5.49
CA ARG A 34 2.78 8.46 -4.26
C ARG A 34 3.92 8.06 -3.34
N ILE A 35 3.91 8.60 -2.12
CA ILE A 35 4.87 8.27 -1.07
C ILE A 35 4.61 6.83 -0.65
N VAL A 36 5.41 5.89 -1.18
CA VAL A 36 5.34 4.47 -0.82
C VAL A 36 6.15 4.26 0.46
N GLY A 37 5.48 4.36 1.61
CA GLY A 37 6.10 4.07 2.91
C GLY A 37 6.42 2.58 3.05
N VAL A 38 7.61 2.16 2.63
CA VAL A 38 8.09 0.78 2.83
C VAL A 38 8.66 0.64 4.24
N ARG A 39 7.83 0.23 5.20
CA ARG A 39 8.29 -0.54 6.36
C ARG A 39 7.63 -1.91 6.33
N SER A 40 8.44 -2.94 6.10
CA SER A 40 8.06 -4.36 6.13
C SER A 40 6.79 -4.71 5.33
N GLY A 41 6.94 -4.77 4.01
CA GLY A 41 6.12 -5.63 3.14
C GLY A 41 4.60 -5.49 3.27
N ARG A 42 4.02 -4.68 2.36
CA ARG A 42 2.58 -4.67 1.97
C ARG A 42 1.62 -3.82 2.82
N PHE A 43 2.04 -2.68 3.35
CA PHE A 43 1.09 -1.66 3.81
C PHE A 43 1.52 -0.27 3.34
N VAL A 44 0.83 0.29 2.33
CA VAL A 44 1.03 1.65 1.85
C VAL A 44 -0.09 2.51 2.43
N VAL A 45 0.25 3.35 3.42
CA VAL A 45 -0.70 4.32 3.97
C VAL A 45 -0.66 5.57 3.10
N ILE A 46 -1.73 5.84 2.35
CA ILE A 46 -1.90 7.07 1.57
C ILE A 46 -3.14 7.78 2.11
N ASP A 47 -2.97 8.99 2.66
CA ASP A 47 -4.08 9.86 3.08
C ASP A 47 -5.11 9.21 4.01
N GLY A 48 -4.65 8.53 5.07
CA GLY A 48 -5.53 7.85 6.04
C GLY A 48 -6.13 6.53 5.54
N LYS A 49 -5.86 6.14 4.29
CA LYS A 49 -6.22 4.83 3.71
C LYS A 49 -5.03 3.90 3.85
N LEU A 50 -5.22 2.75 4.48
CA LEU A 50 -4.18 1.73 4.55
C LEU A 50 -4.42 0.79 3.36
N GLY A 51 -3.50 0.79 2.42
CA GLY A 51 -3.48 -0.08 1.25
C GLY A 51 -2.59 -1.28 1.48
N ALA A 52 -3.06 -2.49 1.15
CA ALA A 52 -2.28 -3.71 1.19
C ALA A 52 -2.34 -4.43 -0.16
N ASP A 53 -1.18 -4.91 -0.61
CA ASP A 53 -1.09 -5.71 -1.81
C ASP A 53 -1.23 -7.20 -1.48
N TYR A 54 -2.09 -7.87 -2.23
CA TYR A 54 -2.38 -9.29 -2.07
C TYR A 54 -1.88 -10.08 -3.29
N PRO A 55 -1.11 -11.17 -3.09
CA PRO A 55 -0.64 -12.03 -4.18
C PRO A 55 -1.75 -12.99 -4.65
N TYR A 56 -2.93 -12.44 -4.95
CA TYR A 56 -4.10 -13.18 -5.41
C TYR A 56 -4.78 -12.41 -6.54
N SER A 57 -5.49 -13.14 -7.40
CA SER A 57 -6.28 -12.57 -8.49
C SER A 57 -7.42 -11.71 -7.97
N TYR A 58 -7.84 -10.74 -8.79
CA TYR A 58 -8.89 -9.78 -8.46
C TYR A 58 -10.19 -10.46 -8.02
N ASP A 59 -10.65 -11.49 -8.74
CA ASP A 59 -11.89 -12.19 -8.44
C ASP A 59 -11.86 -12.88 -7.06
N ARG A 60 -10.71 -13.41 -6.68
CA ARG A 60 -10.52 -14.06 -5.38
C ARG A 60 -10.58 -13.04 -4.25
N VAL A 61 -9.89 -11.91 -4.43
CA VAL A 61 -9.87 -10.80 -3.47
C VAL A 61 -11.25 -10.17 -3.34
N TRP A 62 -11.96 -9.98 -4.44
CA TRP A 62 -13.35 -9.49 -4.45
C TRP A 62 -14.25 -10.38 -3.59
N THR A 63 -14.23 -11.69 -3.85
CA THR A 63 -15.04 -12.66 -3.11
C THR A 63 -14.68 -12.67 -1.61
N ALA A 64 -13.39 -12.54 -1.28
CA ALA A 64 -12.95 -12.47 0.11
C ALA A 64 -13.41 -11.18 0.79
N ALA A 65 -13.38 -10.04 0.09
CA ALA A 65 -13.85 -8.77 0.61
C ALA A 65 -15.36 -8.77 0.86
N GLU A 66 -16.17 -9.31 -0.06
CA GLU A 66 -17.62 -9.48 0.13
C GLU A 66 -17.93 -10.35 1.36
N LYS A 67 -17.20 -11.46 1.52
CA LYS A 67 -17.33 -12.32 2.72
C LYS A 67 -16.95 -11.59 3.99
N THR A 68 -15.90 -10.76 3.96
CA THR A 68 -15.50 -9.95 5.11
C THR A 68 -16.60 -8.96 5.48
N MET A 69 -17.20 -8.26 4.50
CA MET A 69 -18.32 -7.33 4.75
C MET A 69 -19.52 -8.03 5.40
N ALA A 70 -19.83 -9.25 4.96
CA ALA A 70 -20.86 -10.08 5.58
C ALA A 70 -20.48 -10.52 7.01
N GLN A 71 -19.22 -10.88 7.26
CA GLN A 71 -18.73 -11.31 8.58
C GLN A 71 -18.73 -10.19 9.62
N ILE A 72 -18.36 -8.98 9.22
CA ILE A 72 -18.38 -7.80 10.10
C ILE A 72 -19.79 -7.21 10.27
N LYS A 73 -20.80 -7.87 9.69
CA LYS A 73 -22.22 -7.45 9.72
C LYS A 73 -22.40 -6.01 9.25
N ALA A 74 -21.70 -5.65 8.17
CA ALA A 74 -21.86 -4.34 7.57
C ALA A 74 -23.31 -4.15 7.09
N THR A 75 -23.87 -2.98 7.36
CA THR A 75 -25.18 -2.54 6.86
C THR A 75 -24.98 -1.60 5.68
N ASP A 76 -26.02 -1.41 4.87
CA ASP A 76 -25.99 -0.52 3.70
C ASP A 76 -24.83 -0.82 2.73
N VAL A 77 -24.59 -2.11 2.48
CA VAL A 77 -23.49 -2.55 1.62
C VAL A 77 -23.82 -2.24 0.16
N VAL A 78 -23.03 -1.35 -0.45
CA VAL A 78 -23.13 -0.97 -1.86
C VAL A 78 -21.87 -1.47 -2.57
N PRO A 79 -21.92 -2.64 -3.23
CA PRO A 79 -20.83 -3.14 -4.05
C PRO A 79 -20.86 -2.48 -5.43
N ASP A 80 -19.74 -1.88 -5.82
CA ASP A 80 -19.49 -1.30 -7.14
C ASP A 80 -18.30 -2.04 -7.79
N ARG A 81 -18.62 -3.05 -8.60
CA ARG A 81 -17.62 -3.91 -9.25
C ARG A 81 -17.35 -3.45 -10.67
N GLY A 82 -16.15 -2.92 -10.90
CA GLY A 82 -15.64 -2.70 -12.25
C GLY A 82 -14.77 -3.85 -12.76
N ILE A 83 -14.22 -3.67 -13.96
CA ILE A 83 -13.43 -4.69 -14.67
C ILE A 83 -11.97 -4.70 -14.17
N ALA A 84 -11.43 -3.53 -13.82
CA ALA A 84 -10.04 -3.37 -13.35
C ALA A 84 -9.96 -2.74 -11.95
N SER A 85 -11.02 -2.10 -11.50
CA SER A 85 -11.11 -1.52 -10.17
C SER A 85 -12.53 -1.63 -9.67
N GLY A 86 -12.72 -1.61 -8.37
CA GLY A 86 -14.05 -1.58 -7.76
C GLY A 86 -13.98 -1.08 -6.34
N SER A 87 -15.13 -0.75 -5.79
CA SER A 87 -15.25 -0.34 -4.40
C SER A 87 -16.45 -1.00 -3.74
N ILE A 88 -16.34 -1.30 -2.46
CA ILE A 88 -17.43 -1.80 -1.64
C ILE A 88 -17.57 -0.82 -0.49
N LYS A 89 -18.70 -0.11 -0.46
CA LYS A 89 -19.05 0.80 0.62
C LYS A 89 -20.01 0.10 1.56
N GLY A 90 -19.97 0.45 2.83
CA GLY A 90 -20.94 0.00 3.82
C GLY A 90 -20.77 0.74 5.12
N ARG A 91 -21.55 0.34 6.13
CA ARG A 91 -21.49 0.91 7.48
C ARG A 91 -21.35 -0.19 8.52
N VAL A 92 -20.43 -0.03 9.46
CA VAL A 92 -20.22 -0.98 10.57
C VAL A 92 -20.32 -0.21 11.87
N SER A 93 -21.27 -0.58 12.73
CA SER A 93 -21.47 0.03 14.05
C SER A 93 -21.61 1.56 14.06
N GLY A 94 -22.02 2.17 12.94
CA GLY A 94 -22.15 3.62 12.78
C GLY A 94 -21.06 4.27 11.94
N ASP A 95 -19.92 3.61 11.76
CA ASP A 95 -18.79 4.11 10.97
C ASP A 95 -18.90 3.67 9.51
N GLU A 96 -18.61 4.59 8.58
CA GLU A 96 -18.55 4.28 7.16
C GLU A 96 -17.29 3.47 6.85
N VAL A 97 -17.43 2.36 6.14
CA VAL A 97 -16.32 1.51 5.71
C VAL A 97 -16.29 1.52 4.19
N MET A 98 -15.14 1.86 3.63
CA MET A 98 -14.89 1.84 2.20
C MET A 98 -13.70 0.92 1.90
N ILE A 99 -13.96 -0.12 1.12
CA ILE A 99 -12.96 -1.04 0.61
C ILE A 99 -12.80 -0.73 -0.88
N MET A 100 -11.61 -0.35 -1.31
CA MET A 100 -11.27 -0.12 -2.71
C MET A 100 -10.36 -1.27 -3.16
N ILE A 101 -10.64 -1.86 -4.32
CA ILE A 101 -9.91 -3.01 -4.84
C ILE A 101 -9.46 -2.67 -6.26
N ASP A 102 -8.16 -2.65 -6.48
CA ASP A 102 -7.54 -2.28 -7.76
C ASP A 102 -6.72 -3.47 -8.30
N TYR A 103 -6.99 -3.84 -9.55
CA TYR A 103 -6.22 -4.82 -10.28
C TYR A 103 -4.84 -4.24 -10.63
N ILE A 104 -3.78 -4.92 -10.19
CA ILE A 104 -2.40 -4.59 -10.58
C ILE A 104 -1.94 -5.53 -11.70
N SER A 105 -2.07 -6.83 -11.48
CA SER A 105 -1.68 -7.87 -12.43
C SER A 105 -2.44 -9.17 -12.17
N ARG A 106 -2.25 -10.18 -13.03
CA ARG A 106 -2.99 -11.45 -12.98
C ARG A 106 -3.04 -12.08 -11.58
N ASP A 107 -1.92 -12.04 -10.87
CA ASP A 107 -1.75 -12.64 -9.54
C ASP A 107 -1.50 -11.60 -8.46
N ARG A 108 -1.80 -10.31 -8.72
CA ARG A 108 -1.61 -9.24 -7.73
C ARG A 108 -2.75 -8.24 -7.78
N THR A 109 -3.33 -7.99 -6.61
CA THR A 109 -4.42 -7.03 -6.42
C THR A 109 -4.09 -6.12 -5.25
N SER A 110 -4.28 -4.82 -5.41
CA SER A 110 -4.18 -3.86 -4.31
C SER A 110 -5.54 -3.69 -3.66
N VAL A 111 -5.58 -3.63 -2.34
CA VAL A 111 -6.81 -3.34 -1.59
C VAL A 111 -6.52 -2.20 -0.65
N SER A 112 -7.28 -1.12 -0.74
CA SER A 112 -7.23 -0.02 0.21
C SER A 112 -8.48 -0.01 1.07
N VAL A 113 -8.31 0.06 2.39
CA VAL A 113 -9.42 0.11 3.32
C VAL A 113 -9.39 1.44 4.06
N LEU A 114 -10.56 2.07 4.16
CA LEU A 114 -10.81 3.26 4.94
C LEU A 114 -11.99 2.98 5.88
N VAL A 115 -11.81 3.29 7.16
CA VAL A 115 -12.86 3.22 8.18
C VAL A 115 -13.07 4.61 8.78
N GLY A 116 -14.31 5.08 8.75
CA GLY A 116 -14.73 6.41 9.18
C GLY A 116 -14.26 7.53 8.24
N LEU A 117 -14.55 8.77 8.64
CA LEU A 117 -14.19 9.97 7.87
C LEU A 117 -12.69 10.30 7.93
N ILE A 118 -12.03 9.94 9.04
CA ILE A 118 -10.64 10.34 9.35
C ILE A 118 -9.64 9.17 9.11
N GLY A 119 -10.14 7.95 8.92
CA GLY A 119 -9.31 6.76 8.76
C GLY A 119 -8.88 6.17 10.11
N ASP A 120 -9.63 5.22 10.64
CA ASP A 120 -9.24 4.43 11.80
C ASP A 120 -8.26 3.33 11.40
N THR A 121 -7.01 3.46 11.86
CA THR A 121 -5.96 2.46 11.62
C THR A 121 -6.25 1.09 12.23
N LEU A 122 -6.94 1.02 13.38
CA LEU A 122 -7.23 -0.25 14.04
C LEU A 122 -8.33 -1.02 13.31
N GLY A 123 -9.47 -0.36 13.04
CA GLY A 123 -10.55 -0.94 12.23
C GLY A 123 -10.07 -1.34 10.84
N THR A 124 -9.22 -0.53 10.23
CA THR A 124 -8.64 -0.81 8.92
C THR A 124 -7.76 -2.07 8.94
N ARG A 125 -6.85 -2.21 9.91
CA ARG A 125 -6.03 -3.44 10.07
C ARG A 125 -6.89 -4.67 10.32
N LEU A 126 -7.91 -4.53 11.16
CA LEU A 126 -8.83 -5.60 11.51
C LEU A 126 -9.56 -6.17 10.28
N ILE A 127 -9.98 -5.29 9.36
CA ILE A 127 -10.61 -5.67 8.09
C ILE A 127 -9.58 -6.35 7.18
N HIS A 128 -8.36 -5.83 7.08
CA HIS A 128 -7.29 -6.47 6.30
C HIS A 128 -6.97 -7.88 6.79
N GLU A 129 -6.92 -8.10 8.10
CA GLU A 129 -6.73 -9.43 8.70
C GLU A 129 -7.85 -10.39 8.31
N ARG A 130 -9.12 -9.95 8.39
CA ARG A 130 -10.27 -10.78 7.99
C ARG A 130 -10.27 -11.12 6.51
N ILE A 131 -9.91 -10.16 5.65
CA ILE A 131 -9.73 -10.42 4.21
C ILE A 131 -8.63 -11.47 4.01
N GLU A 132 -7.52 -11.36 4.72
CA GLU A 132 -6.43 -12.34 4.64
C GLU A 132 -6.86 -13.74 5.11
N ASP A 133 -7.60 -13.84 6.21
CA ASP A 133 -8.12 -15.10 6.72
C ASP A 133 -9.10 -15.75 5.73
N ASN A 134 -9.99 -14.96 5.12
CA ASN A 134 -10.91 -15.43 4.10
C ASN A 134 -10.18 -15.88 2.83
N LEU A 135 -9.09 -15.21 2.46
CA LEU A 135 -8.23 -15.61 1.35
C LEU A 135 -7.54 -16.95 1.64
N LYS A 136 -6.94 -17.12 2.82
CA LYS A 136 -6.31 -18.38 3.26
C LYS A 136 -7.30 -19.54 3.23
N LYS A 137 -8.51 -19.32 3.76
CA LYS A 137 -9.59 -20.33 3.81
C LYS A 137 -10.19 -20.67 2.43
N SER A 138 -10.03 -19.80 1.44
CA SER A 138 -10.46 -20.01 0.05
C SER A 138 -9.44 -20.73 -0.84
N THR A 139 -8.40 -21.31 -0.23
CA THR A 139 -7.45 -22.20 -0.89
C THR A 139 -8.06 -23.60 -0.94
N PRO A 140 -8.33 -24.18 -2.14
CA PRO A 140 -8.69 -25.59 -2.25
C PRO A 140 -7.54 -26.51 -1.84
#